data_AF-A0A968PDL1-F1
#
_entry.id   AF-A0A968PDL1-F1
#
_cell.length_a   1.000
_cell.length_b   1.000
_cell.length_c   1.000
_cell.angle_alpha   90.00
_cell.angle_beta   90.00
_cell.angle_gamma   90.00
#
_symmetry.space_group_name_H-M   'P 1'
#
loop_
_entity.id
_entity.type
_entity.pdbx_description
1 polymer ?
#
loop_
_entity_poly.entity_id
_entity_poly.type
_entity_poly.pdbx_seq_one_letter_code
_entity_poly.pdbx_strand_id
1 'polypeptide(L)' 'ARTPSGEAYPNIVEFVAVPVQGGILCTDGKWRSVDGSASGTTPFRVFIKDGVLRARPPDGLIA' A
#
# COMPACT_ATOMS: atom_id res chain seq x y z
N ALA A 1 -4.08 7.81 3.88
CA ALA A 1 -4.50 8.55 2.66
C ALA A 1 -4.69 10.02 3.01
N ARG A 2 -4.86 10.95 2.05
CA ARG A 2 -5.28 12.34 2.37
C ARG A 2 -6.60 12.67 1.68
N THR A 3 -7.43 13.50 2.32
CA THR A 3 -8.58 14.15 1.67
C THR A 3 -8.09 15.14 0.61
N PRO A 4 -8.96 15.58 -0.31
CA PRO A 4 -8.69 16.74 -1.16
C PRO A 4 -8.38 18.02 -0.38
N SER A 5 -8.89 18.17 0.85
CA SER A 5 -8.59 19.28 1.77
C SER A 5 -7.28 19.12 2.54
N GLY A 6 -6.54 18.02 2.33
CA GLY A 6 -5.21 17.78 2.91
C GLY A 6 -5.19 17.06 4.27
N GLU A 7 -6.35 16.74 4.82
CA GLU A 7 -6.48 15.98 6.07
C GLU A 7 -5.98 14.55 5.87
N ALA A 8 -5.15 14.06 6.79
CA ALA A 8 -4.63 12.70 6.73
C ALA A 8 -5.62 11.72 7.35
N TYR A 9 -6.04 10.71 6.59
CA TYR A 9 -6.68 9.52 7.11
C TYR A 9 -5.61 8.49 7.49
N PRO A 10 -5.36 8.26 8.79
CA PRO A 10 -4.46 7.22 9.23
C PRO A 10 -5.04 5.85 8.87
N ASN A 11 -4.26 5.05 8.16
CA ASN A 11 -4.66 3.73 7.70
C ASN A 11 -3.49 2.76 7.79
N ILE A 12 -3.82 1.50 8.04
CA ILE A 12 -2.87 0.37 8.00
C ILE A 12 -3.11 -0.37 6.69
N VAL A 13 -2.04 -0.83 6.06
CA VAL A 13 -2.10 -1.69 4.88
C VAL A 13 -1.32 -2.97 5.17
N GLU A 14 -1.96 -4.11 4.95
CA GLU A 14 -1.37 -5.44 5.08
C GLU A 14 -1.28 -6.06 3.69
N PHE A 15 -0.15 -6.69 3.40
CA PHE A 15 0.12 -7.36 2.12
C PHE A 15 0.50 -8.82 2.36
N VAL A 16 0.23 -9.66 1.37
CA VAL A 16 0.82 -10.99 1.27
C VAL A 16 2.24 -10.84 0.73
N ALA A 17 3.23 -11.29 1.50
CA ALA A 17 4.63 -11.25 1.10
C ALA A 17 4.99 -12.52 0.32
N VAL A 18 5.28 -12.38 -0.98
CA VAL A 18 5.66 -13.49 -1.86
C VAL A 18 7.14 -13.35 -2.24
N PRO A 19 8.02 -14.28 -1.83
CA PRO A 19 9.40 -14.30 -2.29
C PRO A 19 9.46 -14.53 -3.81
N VAL A 20 10.25 -13.71 -4.50
CA VAL A 20 10.50 -13.83 -5.95
C VAL A 20 11.99 -13.65 -6.24
N GLN A 21 12.42 -13.87 -7.49
CA GLN A 21 13.80 -13.61 -7.86
C GLN A 21 14.15 -12.14 -7.61
N GLY A 22 15.15 -11.91 -6.74
CA GLY A 22 15.68 -10.59 -6.43
C GLY A 22 14.93 -9.78 -5.36
N GLY A 23 13.94 -10.36 -4.65
CA GLY A 23 13.29 -9.69 -3.53
C GLY A 23 11.96 -10.31 -3.09
N ILE A 24 11.13 -9.51 -2.43
CA ILE A 24 9.78 -9.87 -1.97
C ILE A 24 8.79 -9.00 -2.73
N LEU A 25 7.86 -9.62 -3.46
CA LEU A 25 6.71 -8.95 -4.05
C LEU A 25 5.55 -8.98 -3.05
N CYS A 26 5.04 -7.82 -2.69
CA CYS A 26 3.88 -7.67 -1.82
C CYS A 26 2.60 -7.60 -2.67
N THR A 27 1.74 -8.60 -2.53
CA THR A 27 0.48 -8.75 -3.28
C THR A 27 -0.73 -8.63 -2.36
N ASP A 28 -1.93 -8.58 -2.97
CA ASP A 28 -3.22 -8.63 -2.27
C ASP A 28 -3.36 -7.62 -1.12
N GLY A 29 -2.91 -6.39 -1.36
CA GLY A 29 -2.94 -5.33 -0.37
C GLY A 29 -4.36 -5.06 0.13
N LYS A 30 -4.55 -5.17 1.45
CA LYS A 30 -5.79 -4.82 2.15
C LYS A 30 -5.51 -3.68 3.10
N TRP A 31 -6.37 -2.67 3.08
CA TRP A 31 -6.24 -1.53 3.97
C TRP A 31 -7.41 -1.47 4.94
N ARG A 32 -7.14 -0.88 6.10
CA ARG A 32 -8.15 -0.50 7.08
C ARG A 32 -7.82 0.86 7.67
N SER A 33 -8.85 1.64 7.93
CA SER A 33 -8.76 2.82 8.79
C SER A 33 -8.27 2.42 10.18
N VAL A 34 -7.49 3.30 10.82
CA VAL A 34 -7.00 3.04 12.19
C VAL A 34 -8.13 3.05 13.21
N ASP A 35 -9.18 3.85 12.99
CA ASP A 35 -10.38 3.90 13.83
C ASP A 35 -11.35 2.73 13.58
N GLY A 36 -11.08 1.90 12.57
CA GLY A 36 -11.90 0.73 12.22
C GLY A 36 -13.20 1.06 11.47
N SER A 37 -13.45 2.32 11.11
CA SER A 37 -14.68 2.77 10.42
C SER A 37 -14.81 2.27 8.98
N ALA A 38 -13.68 2.02 8.32
CA ALA A 38 -13.60 1.64 6.91
C ALA A 38 -12.46 0.66 6.62
N SER A 39 -12.62 -0.13 5.56
CA SER A 39 -11.62 -1.04 5.02
C SER A 39 -11.81 -1.25 3.52
N GLY A 40 -10.82 -1.87 2.86
CA GLY A 40 -10.89 -2.19 1.44
C GLY A 40 -9.62 -2.86 0.92
N THR A 41 -9.50 -2.93 -0.39
CA THR A 41 -8.28 -3.38 -1.08
C THR A 41 -7.51 -2.20 -1.64
N THR A 42 -6.23 -2.41 -1.94
CA THR A 42 -5.41 -1.38 -2.56
C THR A 42 -4.62 -1.90 -3.76
N PRO A 43 -4.56 -1.13 -4.86
CA PRO A 43 -3.74 -1.44 -6.03
C PRO A 43 -2.27 -1.03 -5.89
N PHE A 44 -1.82 -0.54 -4.72
CA PHE A 44 -0.39 -0.22 -4.51
C PHE A 44 0.48 -1.44 -4.80
N ARG A 45 1.53 -1.23 -5.62
CA ARG A 45 2.53 -2.26 -5.88
C ARG A 45 3.74 -2.00 -5.01
N VAL A 46 4.05 -2.93 -4.13
CA VAL A 46 5.18 -2.83 -3.20
C VAL A 46 6.15 -3.98 -3.47
N PHE A 47 7.43 -3.64 -3.60
CA PHE A 47 8.52 -4.59 -3.76
C PHE A 47 9.64 -4.27 -2.78
N ILE A 48 10.13 -5.28 -2.06
CA ILE A 48 11.20 -5.12 -1.08
C ILE A 48 12.43 -5.83 -1.62
N LYS A 49 13.55 -5.12 -1.73
CA LYS A 49 14.84 -5.67 -2.17
C LYS A 49 15.93 -5.21 -1.23
N ASP A 50 16.70 -6.14 -0.66
CA ASP A 50 17.81 -5.86 0.26
C ASP A 50 17.39 -4.95 1.43
N GLY A 51 16.17 -5.16 1.95
CA GLY A 51 15.57 -4.32 3.01
C GLY A 51 15.00 -2.98 2.55
N VAL A 52 15.18 -2.60 1.29
CA VAL A 52 14.67 -1.34 0.72
C VAL A 52 13.27 -1.55 0.16
N LEU A 53 12.30 -0.82 0.72
CA LEU A 53 10.92 -0.78 0.25
C LEU A 53 10.78 0.14 -0.97
N ARG A 54 10.21 -0.38 -2.04
CA ARG A 54 9.89 0.35 -3.28
C ARG A 54 8.40 0.26 -3.52
N ALA A 55 7.71 1.40 -3.41
CA ALA A 55 6.28 1.49 -3.63
C ALA A 55 5.99 2.30 -4.90
N ARG A 56 5.10 1.78 -5.74
CA ARG A 56 4.53 2.52 -6.87
C ARG A 56 3.05 2.79 -6.59
N PRO A 57 2.59 4.04 -6.72
CA PRO A 57 1.17 4.34 -6.66
C PRO A 57 0.41 3.65 -7.80
N PRO A 58 -0.92 3.45 -7.67
CA PRO A 58 -1.73 2.98 -8.78
C PRO A 58 -1.56 3.85 -10.02
N ASP A 59 -1.61 3.21 -11.18
CA ASP A 59 -1.62 3.90 -12.46
C ASP A 59 -2.81 4.88 -12.50
N GLY A 60 -2.55 6.14 -12.85
CA GLY A 60 -3.55 7.24 -12.81
C GLY A 60 -3.50 8.13 -11.57
N LEU A 61 -2.68 7.82 -10.56
CA LEU A 61 -2.35 8.73 -9.46
C LEU A 61 -1.07 9.53 -9.78
N ILE A 62 -1.05 10.17 -10.95
CA ILE A 62 -0.10 11.23 -11.28
C ILE A 62 -0.97 12.47 -11.41
N ALA A 63 -0.79 13.43 -10.50
CA ALA A 63 -1.42 14.74 -10.58
C ALA A 63 -0.98 15.48 -11.85
#